data_AF-C5T4V7-F1
#
_entry.id   AF-C5T4V7-F1
#
_cell.length_a   1.000
_cell.length_b   1.000
_cell.length_c   1.000
_cell.angle_alpha   90.00
_cell.angle_beta   90.00
_cell.angle_gamma   90.00
#
_symmetry.space_group_name_H-M   'P 1'
#
loop_
_entity.id
_entity.type
_entity.pdbx_description
1 polymer ?
#
loop_
_entity_poly.entity_id
_entity_poly.type
_entity_poly.pdbx_seq_one_letter_code
_entity_poly.pdbx_strand_id
1 'polypeptide(L)'
;AEFVICWALVLSLPATVPLAALSWPAGPLPALAWGGFAYVSVFSMWLGFFAWYRGLALGGTVRVSQVQLVQPFLGMLFAVPLLGEGLDAVSVGFGMAVMATVVLGRRMPVRQRPAEPR
;
A
#
# COMPACT_ATOMS: atom_id res chain seq x y z
N ALA A 1 0.79 4.85 17.96
CA ALA A 1 0.49 4.57 16.52
C ALA A 1 -0.79 3.75 16.37
N GLU A 2 -1.02 2.77 17.23
CA GLU A 2 -2.14 1.83 17.16
C GLU A 2 -3.52 2.50 17.19
N PHE A 3 -3.71 3.56 18.00
CA PHE A 3 -4.96 4.31 18.00
C PHE A 3 -5.15 5.23 16.79
N VAL A 4 -4.08 5.53 16.03
CA VAL A 4 -4.16 6.44 14.87
C VAL A 4 -5.02 5.85 13.78
N ILE A 5 -4.90 4.54 13.51
CA ILE A 5 -5.73 3.89 12.50
C ILE A 5 -7.20 3.86 12.90
N CYS A 6 -7.50 3.57 14.18
CA CYS A 6 -8.87 3.56 14.67
C CYS A 6 -9.52 4.94 14.55
N TRP A 7 -8.81 6.01 14.95
CA TRP A 7 -9.30 7.37 14.80
C TRP A 7 -9.41 7.83 13.34
N ALA A 8 -8.46 7.44 12.47
CA ALA A 8 -8.56 7.71 11.03
C ALA A 8 -9.81 7.07 10.43
N LEU A 9 -10.15 5.84 10.82
CA LEU A 9 -11.38 5.18 10.39
C LEU A 9 -12.62 5.92 10.89
N VAL A 10 -12.68 6.28 12.17
CA VAL A 10 -13.81 7.06 12.74
C VAL A 10 -13.99 8.39 12.00
N LEU A 11 -12.91 9.10 11.71
CA LEU A 11 -12.95 10.36 10.95
C LEU A 11 -13.34 10.17 9.49
N SER A 12 -13.09 9.01 8.90
CA SER A 12 -13.48 8.69 7.52
C SER A 12 -14.95 8.28 7.38
N LEU A 13 -15.59 7.77 8.44
CA LEU A 13 -16.99 7.30 8.42
C LEU A 13 -18.00 8.29 7.81
N PRO A 14 -17.96 9.60 8.14
CA PRO A 14 -18.89 10.57 7.58
C PRO A 14 -18.85 10.66 6.05
N ALA A 15 -17.71 10.32 5.43
CA ALA A 15 -17.56 10.28 3.97
C ALA A 15 -17.82 8.88 3.41
N THR A 16 -17.28 7.83 4.06
CA THR A 16 -17.37 6.47 3.53
C THR A 16 -18.78 5.87 3.64
N VAL A 17 -19.56 6.23 4.66
CA VAL A 17 -20.94 5.71 4.83
C VAL A 17 -21.88 6.22 3.73
N PRO A 18 -21.95 7.53 3.42
CA PRO A 18 -22.74 8.00 2.28
C PRO A 18 -22.29 7.39 0.96
N LEU A 19 -20.97 7.30 0.73
CA LEU A 19 -20.45 6.69 -0.50
C LEU A 19 -20.85 5.21 -0.61
N ALA A 20 -20.77 4.45 0.48
CA ALA A 20 -21.20 3.05 0.50
C ALA A 20 -22.70 2.89 0.23
N ALA A 21 -23.54 3.83 0.72
CA ALA A 21 -24.96 3.85 0.44
C ALA A 21 -25.24 4.20 -1.04
N LEU A 22 -24.53 5.17 -1.60
CA LEU A 22 -24.66 5.56 -3.01
C LEU A 22 -24.15 4.46 -3.96
N SER A 23 -23.13 3.71 -3.55
CA SER A 23 -22.59 2.58 -4.31
C SER A 23 -23.20 1.23 -3.93
N TRP A 24 -24.37 1.23 -3.27
CA TRP A 24 -25.01 -0.01 -2.85
C TRP A 24 -25.38 -0.87 -4.06
N PRO A 25 -25.12 -2.18 -4.04
CA PRO A 25 -25.41 -3.06 -5.16
C PRO A 25 -26.91 -3.10 -5.45
N ALA A 26 -27.28 -2.90 -6.72
CA ALA A 26 -28.68 -2.88 -7.18
C ALA A 26 -29.33 -4.27 -7.19
N GLY A 27 -28.54 -5.34 -7.05
CA GLY A 27 -29.01 -6.72 -7.06
C GLY A 27 -28.26 -7.59 -6.03
N PRO A 28 -28.72 -8.83 -5.81
CA PRO A 28 -28.11 -9.74 -4.86
C PRO A 28 -26.68 -10.10 -5.27
N LEU A 29 -25.73 -9.94 -4.35
CA LEU A 29 -24.35 -10.39 -4.51
C LEU A 29 -24.15 -11.77 -3.88
N PRO A 30 -23.24 -12.60 -4.43
CA PRO A 30 -22.85 -13.86 -3.80
C PRO A 30 -22.31 -13.67 -2.38
N ALA A 31 -22.57 -14.62 -1.48
CA ALA A 31 -22.03 -14.59 -0.12
C ALA A 31 -20.50 -14.48 -0.07
N LEU A 32 -19.82 -15.06 -1.07
CA LEU A 32 -18.36 -14.97 -1.20
C LEU A 32 -17.86 -13.53 -1.42
N ALA A 33 -18.64 -12.69 -2.12
CA ALA A 33 -18.26 -11.29 -2.34
C ALA A 33 -18.29 -10.50 -1.01
N TRP A 34 -19.31 -10.73 -0.19
CA TRP A 34 -19.38 -10.18 1.17
C TRP A 34 -18.25 -10.70 2.07
N GLY A 35 -17.94 -11.99 1.96
CA GLY A 35 -16.79 -12.59 2.65
C GLY A 35 -15.46 -11.93 2.24
N GLY A 36 -15.25 -11.71 0.95
CA GLY A 36 -14.08 -11.00 0.43
C GLY A 36 -13.99 -9.56 0.93
N PHE A 37 -15.11 -8.82 0.91
CA PHE A 37 -15.19 -7.47 1.47
C PHE A 37 -14.83 -7.43 2.96
N ALA A 38 -15.40 -8.34 3.76
CA ALA A 38 -15.10 -8.44 5.19
C ALA A 38 -13.62 -8.78 5.42
N TYR A 39 -13.07 -9.73 4.65
CA TYR A 39 -11.67 -10.14 4.75
C TYR A 39 -10.72 -8.98 4.46
N VAL A 40 -10.89 -8.32 3.30
CA VAL A 40 -10.03 -7.20 2.89
C VAL A 40 -10.13 -6.03 3.88
N SER A 41 -11.33 -5.72 4.37
CA SER A 41 -11.54 -4.58 5.28
C SER A 41 -10.97 -4.83 6.69
N VAL A 42 -11.27 -5.99 7.28
CA VAL A 42 -10.90 -6.30 8.68
C VAL A 42 -9.47 -6.81 8.78
N PHE A 43 -9.10 -7.81 7.99
CA PHE A 43 -7.79 -8.46 8.12
C PHE A 43 -6.71 -7.70 7.36
N SER A 44 -6.91 -7.47 6.05
CA SER A 44 -5.86 -6.88 5.22
C SER A 44 -5.66 -5.40 5.53
N MET A 45 -6.74 -4.63 5.65
CA MET A 45 -6.67 -3.21 5.94
C MET A 45 -6.49 -2.98 7.44
N TRP A 46 -7.54 -3.16 8.27
CA TRP A 46 -7.51 -2.74 9.67
C TRP A 46 -6.45 -3.45 10.53
N LEU A 47 -6.47 -4.79 10.62
CA LEU A 47 -5.47 -5.54 11.40
C LEU A 47 -4.06 -5.42 10.80
N GLY A 48 -3.95 -5.43 9.47
CA GLY A 48 -2.69 -5.22 8.76
C GLY A 48 -1.99 -3.92 9.17
N PHE A 49 -2.75 -2.83 9.39
CA PHE A 49 -2.19 -1.57 9.86
C PHE A 49 -1.53 -1.66 11.25
N PHE A 50 -2.01 -2.49 12.18
CA PHE A 50 -1.34 -2.68 13.47
C PHE A 50 0.03 -3.32 13.30
N ALA A 51 0.10 -4.40 12.52
CA ALA A 51 1.35 -5.06 12.21
C ALA A 51 2.32 -4.11 11.47
N TRP A 52 1.78 -3.34 10.52
CA TRP A 52 2.54 -2.35 9.76
C TRP A 52 3.10 -1.21 10.62
N TYR A 53 2.27 -0.58 11.45
CA TYR A 53 2.71 0.49 12.35
C TYR A 53 3.74 -0.01 13.36
N ARG A 54 3.58 -1.25 13.85
CA ARG A 54 4.57 -1.86 14.73
C ARG A 54 5.88 -2.16 13.98
N GLY A 55 5.80 -2.64 12.74
CA GLY A 55 6.96 -2.80 11.85
C GLY A 55 7.69 -1.48 11.56
N LEU A 56 6.94 -0.39 11.35
CA LEU A 56 7.49 0.95 11.21
C LEU A 56 8.21 1.44 12.46
N ALA A 57 7.62 1.19 13.64
CA ALA A 57 8.21 1.56 14.92
C ALA A 57 9.51 0.79 15.20
N LEU A 58 9.57 -0.49 14.83
CA LEU A 58 10.75 -1.36 15.03
C LEU A 58 11.85 -1.13 13.98
N GLY A 59 11.48 -1.01 12.71
CA GLY A 59 12.41 -0.93 11.57
C GLY A 59 12.88 0.49 11.23
N GLY A 60 12.18 1.52 11.72
CA GLY A 60 12.39 2.92 11.38
C GLY A 60 11.84 3.28 9.99
N THR A 61 11.20 4.44 9.88
CA THR A 61 10.46 4.88 8.68
C THR A 61 11.30 4.85 7.41
N VAL A 62 12.58 5.23 7.48
CA VAL A 62 13.49 5.26 6.33
C VAL A 62 13.72 3.86 5.76
N ARG A 63 14.04 2.87 6.60
CA ARG A 63 14.29 1.49 6.14
C ARG A 63 13.02 0.85 5.59
N VAL A 64 11.87 1.10 6.21
CA VAL A 64 10.60 0.56 5.72
C VAL A 64 10.21 1.17 4.37
N SER A 65 10.40 2.48 4.15
CA SER A 65 10.25 3.08 2.82
C SER A 65 11.20 2.47 1.79
N GLN A 66 12.42 2.13 2.19
CA GLN A 66 13.38 1.46 1.31
C GLN A 66 12.92 0.05 0.91
N VAL A 67 12.27 -0.69 1.80
CA VAL A 67 11.69 -2.02 1.50
C VAL A 67 10.47 -1.88 0.58
N GLN A 68 9.65 -0.84 0.76
CA GLN A 68 8.51 -0.58 -0.13
C GLN A 68 8.91 -0.34 -1.59
N LEU A 69 10.14 0.11 -1.87
CA LEU A 69 10.63 0.22 -3.24
C LEU A 69 10.71 -1.13 -3.96
N VAL A 70 10.77 -2.24 -3.21
CA VAL A 70 10.75 -3.60 -3.77
C VAL A 70 9.33 -4.05 -4.12
N GLN A 71 8.30 -3.49 -3.47
CA GLN A 71 6.90 -3.91 -3.60
C GLN A 71 6.38 -3.88 -5.06
N PRO A 72 6.60 -2.84 -5.88
CA PRO A 72 6.12 -2.82 -7.26
C PRO A 72 6.68 -3.97 -8.10
N PHE A 73 7.94 -4.35 -7.87
CA PHE A 73 8.60 -5.42 -8.61
C PHE A 73 8.10 -6.79 -8.17
N LEU A 74 7.90 -7.00 -6.87
CA LEU A 74 7.25 -8.21 -6.37
C LEU A 74 5.83 -8.33 -6.90
N GLY A 75 5.07 -7.23 -6.93
CA GLY A 75 3.74 -7.19 -7.54
C GLY A 75 3.76 -7.64 -9.00
N MET A 76 4.69 -7.12 -9.79
CA MET A 76 4.88 -7.51 -11.18
C MET A 76 5.30 -8.98 -11.34
N LEU A 77 6.19 -9.47 -10.48
CA LEU A 77 6.64 -10.87 -10.48
C LEU A 77 5.50 -11.83 -10.13
N PHE A 78 4.66 -11.47 -9.15
CA PHE A 78 3.53 -12.28 -8.73
C PHE A 78 2.32 -12.17 -9.67
N ALA A 79 2.20 -11.11 -10.47
CA ALA A 79 1.12 -10.97 -11.44
C ALA A 79 1.10 -12.12 -12.47
N VAL A 80 2.26 -12.62 -12.88
CA VAL A 80 2.37 -13.71 -13.87
C VAL A 80 1.75 -15.02 -13.38
N PRO A 81 2.20 -15.64 -12.27
CA PRO A 81 1.61 -16.89 -11.80
C PRO A 81 0.19 -16.71 -11.23
N LEU A 82 -0.14 -15.52 -10.71
CA LEU A 82 -1.38 -15.32 -9.95
C LEU A 82 -2.55 -14.81 -10.80
N LEU A 83 -2.28 -13.91 -11.77
CA LEU A 83 -3.29 -13.40 -12.71
C LEU A 83 -3.17 -14.05 -14.10
N GLY A 84 -2.08 -14.76 -14.40
CA GLY A 84 -1.84 -15.37 -15.71
C GLY A 84 -1.46 -14.35 -16.79
N GLU A 85 -1.13 -13.11 -16.41
CA GLU A 85 -0.75 -12.07 -17.35
C GLU A 85 0.66 -12.35 -17.91
N GLY A 86 0.80 -12.32 -19.23
CA GLY A 86 2.10 -12.36 -19.89
C GLY A 86 2.82 -11.04 -19.70
N LEU A 87 4.05 -11.08 -19.19
CA LEU A 87 4.93 -9.91 -19.18
C LEU A 87 5.36 -9.59 -20.61
N ASP A 88 4.56 -8.80 -21.30
CA ASP A 88 4.94 -8.27 -22.61
C ASP A 88 6.21 -7.41 -22.49
N ALA A 89 6.96 -7.31 -23.58
CA ALA A 89 8.24 -6.61 -23.65
C ALA A 89 8.12 -5.15 -23.17
N VAL A 90 6.98 -4.51 -23.40
CA VAL A 90 6.68 -3.15 -22.92
C VAL A 90 6.64 -3.09 -21.40
N SER A 91 5.95 -4.02 -20.75
CA SER A 91 5.85 -4.10 -19.29
C SER A 91 7.22 -4.31 -18.67
N VAL A 92 8.02 -5.25 -19.21
CA VAL A 92 9.39 -5.49 -18.73
C VAL A 92 10.28 -4.27 -18.92
N GLY A 93 10.21 -3.62 -20.10
CA GLY A 93 10.95 -2.39 -20.39
C GLY A 93 10.60 -1.25 -19.43
N PHE A 94 9.32 -1.05 -19.15
CA PHE A 94 8.85 -0.07 -18.17
C PHE A 94 9.34 -0.41 -16.76
N GLY A 95 9.27 -1.68 -16.35
CA GLY A 95 9.81 -2.16 -15.08
C GLY A 95 11.30 -1.86 -14.92
N MET A 96 12.10 -2.08 -15.97
CA MET A 96 13.53 -1.74 -15.97
C MET A 96 13.77 -0.23 -15.88
N ALA A 97 12.98 0.60 -16.57
CA ALA A 97 13.08 2.06 -16.50
C ALA A 97 12.76 2.58 -15.09
N VAL A 98 11.72 2.04 -14.44
CA VAL A 98 11.39 2.34 -13.04
C VAL A 98 12.54 1.92 -12.13
N MET A 99 13.10 0.71 -12.30
CA MET A 99 14.25 0.25 -11.51
C MET A 99 15.46 1.18 -11.64
N ALA A 100 15.80 1.59 -12.87
CA ALA A 100 16.92 2.53 -13.11
C ALA A 100 16.68 3.88 -12.41
N THR A 101 15.45 4.39 -12.48
CA THR A 101 15.06 5.64 -11.81
C THR A 101 15.16 5.53 -10.29
N VAL A 102 14.68 4.42 -9.72
CA VAL A 102 14.78 4.14 -8.27
C VAL A 102 16.24 4.04 -7.84
N VAL A 103 17.08 3.31 -8.57
CA VAL A 103 18.51 3.18 -8.26
C VAL A 103 19.21 4.54 -8.32
N LEU A 104 18.94 5.35 -9.35
CA LEU A 104 19.51 6.68 -9.49
C LEU A 104 19.07 7.61 -8.35
N GLY A 105 17.77 7.61 -8.02
CA GLY A 105 17.22 8.41 -6.92
C GLY A 105 17.80 8.02 -5.55
N ARG A 106 18.02 6.72 -5.29
CA ARG A 106 18.67 6.25 -4.06
C ARG A 106 20.14 6.68 -3.93
N ARG A 107 20.80 7.00 -5.04
CA ARG A 107 22.20 7.43 -5.09
C ARG A 107 22.36 8.95 -4.91
N MET A 108 21.27 9.72 -4.94
CA MET A 108 21.32 11.17 -4.77
C MET A 108 21.53 11.55 -3.30
N PRO A 109 22.57 12.34 -2.94
CA PRO A 109 22.80 12.77 -1.58
C PRO A 109 21.69 13.72 -1.12
N VAL A 110 20.92 13.33 -0.10
CA VAL A 110 20.00 14.25 0.57
C VAL A 110 20.83 15.15 1.48
N ARG A 111 21.09 16.39 1.04
CA ARG A 111 21.86 17.36 1.82
C ARG A 111 21.03 17.81 3.02
N GLN A 112 21.34 17.30 4.21
CA GLN A 112 20.74 17.79 5.44
C GLN A 112 21.30 19.20 5.71
N ARG A 113 20.40 20.19 5.82
CA ARG A 113 20.76 21.56 6.18
C ARG A 113 21.17 21.53 7.67
N PRO A 114 22.35 22.07 8.05
CA PRO A 114 22.76 22.10 9.45
C PRO A 114 21.70 22.83 10.28
N ALA A 115 21.31 22.24 11.41
CA ALA A 115 20.44 22.92 12.37
C ALA A 115 21.21 24.12 12.94
N GLU A 116 20.66 25.33 12.79
CA GLU A 116 21.19 26.51 13.48
C GLU A 116 21.10 26.30 15.00
N PRO A 117 22.20 26.48 15.74
CA PRO A 117 22.14 26.54 17.20
C PRO A 117 21.35 27.78 17.61
N ARG A 118 20.32 27.60 18.45
CA ARG A 118 19.68 28.69 19.20
C ARG A 118 20.40 28.92 20.51
#